data_AF-A0AAN6VEK0-F1
#
_entry.id   AF-A0AAN6VEK0-F1
#
_cell.length_a   1.000
_cell.length_b   1.000
_cell.length_c   1.000
_cell.angle_alpha   90.00
_cell.angle_beta   90.00
_cell.angle_gamma   90.00
#
_symmetry.space_group_name_H-M   'P 1'
#
loop_
_entity.id
_entity.type
_entity.pdbx_description
1 polymer ?
#
loop_
_entity_poly.entity_id
_entity_poly.type
_entity_poly.pdbx_seq_one_letter_code
_entity_poly.pdbx_strand_id
1 'polypeptide(L)'
;MSGSPGPTSGASLPSQLSPNISLKAFSSDRRAIELPWGRQLLQFGAPFSSNLEFPFSPPKSAFDKTHLEQASIIFDASPNGGKYEEHTTTSTISSSDHLSVGFGLSIGGSLLGAGVSGDYNKAVLDNNDSNKTSQTASIRLGHLRFAEEPPLSDDAERLLSEQAIGGFTSVYGDYYVGGFSIGADSGICMSFAKHEHSESEAWEITVTVKFLFMSASHTWSDSTASSLRDVELTVLGYDSLAGKNINASSQGGKGLEQLRDTAVELVARNTSLAMDVESKVQQLGFRGNKNPLSRADLANAEGSQILSGILLLPYTGLRQVASHLPPKWP
;
A
#
# COMPACT_ATOMS: atom_id res chain seq x y z
N MET A 1 -13.64 52.26 -23.92
CA MET A 1 -13.03 51.99 -22.60
C MET A 1 -13.89 50.92 -21.94
N SER A 2 -13.83 49.65 -22.33
CA SER A 2 -12.78 48.62 -22.13
C SER A 2 -12.45 48.39 -20.65
N GLY A 3 -12.93 47.27 -20.11
CA GLY A 3 -12.58 46.75 -18.79
C GLY A 3 -13.20 45.37 -18.55
N SER A 4 -12.64 44.34 -19.20
CA SER A 4 -12.85 42.94 -18.82
C SER A 4 -12.02 42.60 -17.58
N PRO A 5 -12.56 41.87 -16.58
CA PRO A 5 -11.73 41.15 -15.63
C PRO A 5 -11.34 39.80 -16.24
N GLY A 6 -10.05 39.61 -16.52
CA GLY A 6 -9.51 38.35 -17.00
C GLY A 6 -9.50 37.26 -15.91
N PRO A 7 -9.58 35.97 -16.27
CA PRO A 7 -9.42 34.89 -15.32
C PRO A 7 -7.97 34.79 -14.88
N THR A 8 -7.78 34.86 -13.56
CA THR A 8 -6.50 34.71 -12.87
C THR A 8 -5.93 33.31 -13.03
N SER A 9 -4.75 33.24 -13.67
CA SER A 9 -3.59 32.43 -13.30
C SER A 9 -3.88 31.07 -12.64
N GLY A 10 -3.78 30.01 -13.44
CA GLY A 10 -3.72 28.63 -12.97
C GLY A 10 -2.56 28.41 -12.00
N ALA A 11 -2.89 27.98 -10.79
CA ALA A 11 -1.93 27.37 -9.88
C ALA A 11 -1.70 25.92 -10.34
N SER A 12 -0.64 25.70 -11.11
CA SER A 12 -0.07 24.38 -11.33
C SER A 12 0.52 23.87 -10.03
N LEU A 13 -0.16 22.93 -9.37
CA LEU A 13 0.41 22.13 -8.29
C LEU A 13 1.47 21.16 -8.86
N PRO A 14 2.60 20.96 -8.18
CA PRO A 14 3.70 20.19 -8.71
C PRO A 14 3.36 18.69 -8.75
N SER A 15 3.28 18.16 -9.97
CA SER A 15 3.33 16.72 -10.26
C SER A 15 4.73 16.18 -9.94
N GLN A 16 5.00 15.90 -8.68
CA GLN A 16 6.11 15.00 -8.30
C GLN A 16 5.57 13.60 -8.11
N LEU A 17 5.26 12.95 -9.23
CA LEU A 17 5.12 11.50 -9.29
C LEU A 17 6.45 10.88 -8.88
N SER A 18 6.39 10.01 -7.88
CA SER A 18 7.52 9.29 -7.32
C SER A 18 8.31 8.58 -8.43
N PRO A 19 9.65 8.60 -8.41
CA PRO A 19 10.44 7.88 -9.39
C PRO A 19 10.09 6.39 -9.34
N ASN A 20 10.09 5.73 -10.50
CA ASN A 20 10.04 4.27 -10.58
C ASN A 20 11.30 3.70 -9.90
N ILE A 21 11.20 3.23 -8.64
CA ILE A 21 12.35 2.73 -7.88
C ILE A 21 12.38 1.20 -7.93
N SER A 22 13.36 0.64 -8.63
CA SER A 22 13.65 -0.80 -8.65
C SER A 22 14.04 -1.31 -7.25
N LEU A 23 13.53 -2.48 -6.85
CA LEU A 23 13.99 -3.20 -5.64
C LEU A 23 15.51 -3.37 -5.59
N LYS A 24 16.14 -3.53 -6.76
CA LYS A 24 17.59 -3.61 -6.89
C LYS A 24 18.29 -2.31 -6.46
N ALA A 25 17.68 -1.15 -6.70
CA ALA A 25 18.23 0.14 -6.27
C ALA A 25 18.11 0.36 -4.75
N PHE A 26 17.10 -0.19 -4.09
CA PHE A 26 17.03 -0.20 -2.63
C PHE A 26 18.05 -1.14 -1.99
N SER A 27 18.32 -2.29 -2.64
CA SER A 27 19.31 -3.27 -2.17
C SER A 27 20.72 -2.69 -2.10
N SER A 28 21.12 -1.82 -3.04
CA SER A 28 22.44 -1.19 -3.05
C SER A 28 22.64 -0.22 -1.88
N ASP A 29 21.58 0.42 -1.41
CA ASP A 29 21.63 1.41 -0.34
C ASP A 29 21.54 0.79 1.07
N ARG A 30 21.31 -0.52 1.17
CA ARG A 30 21.17 -1.27 2.44
C ARG A 30 20.15 -0.62 3.38
N ARG A 31 19.04 -0.11 2.82
CA ARG A 31 17.95 0.49 3.59
C ARG A 31 16.85 -0.53 3.82
N ALA A 32 16.11 -0.34 4.90
CA ALA A 32 14.86 -1.07 5.12
C ALA A 32 13.89 -0.81 3.97
N ILE A 33 13.12 -1.83 3.60
CA ILE A 33 12.12 -1.77 2.53
C ILE A 33 10.78 -2.12 3.14
N GLU A 34 9.78 -1.28 2.92
CA GLU A 34 8.39 -1.61 3.24
C GLU A 34 7.66 -2.03 1.96
N LEU A 35 7.02 -3.20 2.01
CA LEU A 35 6.23 -3.72 0.90
C LEU A 35 4.76 -3.90 1.31
N PRO A 36 3.79 -3.48 0.49
CA PRO A 36 2.40 -3.85 0.67
C PRO A 36 2.26 -5.38 0.65
N TRP A 37 1.44 -5.93 1.55
CA TRP A 37 1.30 -7.38 1.67
C TRP A 37 -0.06 -7.74 2.25
N GLY A 38 -0.77 -8.71 1.66
CA GLY A 38 -2.16 -8.94 2.07
C GLY A 38 -2.76 -10.33 1.79
N ARG A 39 -1.97 -11.37 1.51
CA ARG A 39 -2.55 -12.70 1.19
C ARG A 39 -1.98 -13.89 1.94
N GLN A 40 -0.74 -13.84 2.43
CA GLN A 40 -0.12 -14.99 3.08
C GLN A 40 0.68 -14.55 4.29
N LEU A 41 0.56 -15.25 5.41
CA LEU A 41 1.40 -14.91 6.55
C LEU A 41 2.86 -15.26 6.24
N LEU A 42 3.73 -14.25 6.25
CA LEU A 42 5.17 -14.46 6.30
C LEU A 42 5.59 -14.57 7.77
N GLN A 43 6.62 -15.35 8.04
CA GLN A 43 7.16 -15.46 9.39
C GLN A 43 8.23 -14.40 9.62
N PHE A 44 8.32 -13.90 10.85
CA PHE A 44 9.48 -13.15 11.31
C PHE A 44 10.77 -13.92 10.99
N GLY A 45 11.78 -13.22 10.49
CA GLY A 45 13.06 -13.80 10.09
C GLY A 45 13.03 -14.59 8.77
N ALA A 46 11.89 -14.63 8.06
CA ALA A 46 11.83 -15.27 6.74
C ALA A 46 12.78 -14.56 5.75
N PRO A 47 13.55 -15.31 4.96
CA PRO A 47 14.52 -14.75 4.03
C PRO A 47 13.83 -14.08 2.83
N PHE A 48 14.45 -13.03 2.30
CA PHE A 48 14.03 -12.34 1.10
C PHE A 48 15.24 -12.07 0.19
N SER A 49 15.09 -12.40 -1.09
CA SER A 49 16.07 -12.07 -2.12
C SER A 49 15.51 -11.08 -3.13
N SER A 50 16.08 -9.88 -3.20
CA SER A 50 15.66 -8.83 -4.13
C SER A 50 15.91 -9.18 -5.62
N ASN A 51 16.68 -10.23 -5.88
CA ASN A 51 17.11 -10.62 -7.22
C ASN A 51 16.39 -11.85 -7.79
N LEU A 52 15.50 -12.49 -7.02
CA LEU A 52 14.77 -13.69 -7.46
C LEU A 52 13.37 -13.35 -7.98
N GLU A 53 12.89 -14.15 -8.93
CA GLU A 53 11.50 -14.10 -9.44
C GLU A 53 10.49 -14.44 -8.33
N PHE A 54 10.88 -15.34 -7.43
CA PHE A 54 10.16 -15.70 -6.21
C PHE A 54 11.00 -15.29 -4.98
N PRO A 55 10.81 -14.08 -4.45
CA PRO A 55 11.77 -13.49 -3.53
C PRO A 55 11.77 -14.13 -2.13
N PHE A 56 10.69 -14.82 -1.73
CA PHE A 56 10.58 -15.56 -0.46
C PHE A 56 10.89 -17.06 -0.59
N SER A 57 11.40 -17.51 -1.74
CA SER A 57 11.74 -18.92 -1.96
C SER A 57 13.02 -19.46 -1.30
N PRO A 58 13.93 -18.69 -0.66
CA PRO A 58 15.02 -19.32 0.09
C PRO A 58 14.44 -20.18 1.24
N PRO A 59 14.87 -21.45 1.39
CA PRO A 59 14.14 -22.42 2.20
C PRO A 59 14.38 -22.29 3.71
N LYS A 60 15.35 -21.47 4.15
CA LYS A 60 15.79 -21.40 5.55
C LYS A 60 16.12 -19.98 5.96
N SER A 61 15.73 -19.61 7.17
CA SER A 61 16.17 -18.39 7.83
C SER A 61 17.67 -18.48 8.17
N ALA A 62 18.36 -17.34 8.16
CA ALA A 62 19.75 -17.24 8.64
C ALA A 62 19.86 -17.26 10.18
N PHE A 63 18.76 -17.00 10.89
CA PHE A 63 18.72 -16.90 12.34
C PHE A 63 18.72 -18.28 13.02
N ASP A 64 19.24 -18.33 14.24
CA ASP A 64 19.06 -19.51 15.08
C ASP A 64 17.57 -19.76 15.34
N LYS A 65 17.13 -21.00 15.11
CA LYS A 65 15.71 -21.35 15.16
C LYS A 65 15.12 -21.18 16.56
N THR A 66 15.85 -21.62 17.59
CA THR A 66 15.35 -21.58 18.97
C THR A 66 15.24 -20.13 19.45
N HIS A 67 16.23 -19.29 19.15
CA HIS A 67 16.18 -17.88 19.51
C HIS A 67 15.11 -17.14 18.70
N LEU A 68 14.95 -17.44 17.41
CA LEU A 68 13.90 -16.85 16.57
C LEU A 68 12.49 -17.15 17.11
N GLU A 69 12.23 -18.39 17.55
CA GLU A 69 10.92 -18.80 18.11
C GLU A 69 10.62 -18.19 19.49
N GLN A 70 11.65 -17.75 20.21
CA GLN A 70 11.59 -17.13 21.54
C GLN A 70 11.75 -15.61 21.50
N ALA A 71 12.02 -15.05 20.33
CA ALA A 71 12.29 -13.63 20.16
C ALA A 71 11.09 -12.79 20.62
N SER A 72 11.36 -11.77 21.42
CA SER A 72 10.32 -10.84 21.86
C SER A 72 9.96 -9.89 20.73
N ILE A 73 8.66 -9.84 20.38
CA ILE A 73 8.12 -8.90 19.40
C ILE A 73 7.45 -7.75 20.15
N ILE A 74 7.69 -6.52 19.71
CA ILE A 74 7.10 -5.31 20.29
C ILE A 74 6.33 -4.53 19.22
N PHE A 75 5.34 -3.76 19.66
CA PHE A 75 4.76 -2.70 18.84
C PHE A 75 5.54 -1.41 19.05
N ASP A 76 6.18 -0.93 17.99
CA ASP A 76 6.87 0.35 17.94
C ASP A 76 5.96 1.36 17.25
N ALA A 77 5.25 2.15 18.07
CA ALA A 77 4.34 3.17 17.58
C ALA A 77 5.10 4.29 16.87
N SER A 78 4.52 4.84 15.81
CA SER A 78 5.06 6.01 15.14
C SER A 78 5.07 7.20 16.10
N PRO A 79 6.21 7.90 16.30
CA PRO A 79 6.36 8.91 17.35
C PRO A 79 5.42 10.12 17.22
N ASN A 80 4.84 10.34 16.04
CA ASN A 80 3.91 11.45 15.75
C ASN A 80 2.44 11.01 15.59
N GLY A 81 2.05 9.83 16.09
CA GLY A 81 0.65 9.38 16.03
C GLY A 81 0.25 8.77 14.68
N GLY A 82 1.23 8.39 13.86
CA GLY A 82 1.02 7.78 12.56
C GLY A 82 0.97 8.77 11.41
N LYS A 83 1.03 8.26 10.18
CA LYS A 83 1.00 9.03 8.94
C LYS A 83 -0.30 8.72 8.22
N TYR A 84 -1.17 9.72 8.09
CA TYR A 84 -2.35 9.67 7.23
C TYR A 84 -2.06 10.45 5.95
N GLU A 85 -2.26 9.81 4.81
CA GLU A 85 -2.15 10.43 3.49
C GLU A 85 -3.41 10.18 2.70
N GLU A 86 -3.95 11.24 2.10
CA GLU A 86 -5.09 11.19 1.22
C GLU A 86 -4.75 11.89 -0.09
N HIS A 87 -5.01 11.21 -1.20
CA HIS A 87 -4.75 11.73 -2.53
C HIS A 87 -5.98 11.59 -3.37
N THR A 88 -6.39 12.68 -4.03
CA THR A 88 -7.42 12.68 -5.07
C THR A 88 -6.79 13.05 -6.39
N THR A 89 -6.96 12.21 -7.42
CA THR A 89 -6.38 12.44 -8.74
C THR A 89 -7.43 12.26 -9.82
N THR A 90 -7.43 13.12 -10.84
CA THR A 90 -8.25 12.98 -12.05
C THR A 90 -7.33 13.00 -13.27
N SER A 91 -7.35 11.96 -14.08
CA SER A 91 -6.56 11.85 -15.31
C SER A 91 -7.42 11.31 -16.44
N THR A 92 -7.10 11.73 -17.66
CA THR A 92 -7.75 11.24 -18.89
C THR A 92 -6.80 10.43 -19.77
N ILE A 93 -5.53 10.31 -19.36
CA ILE A 93 -4.45 9.77 -20.19
C ILE A 93 -3.71 8.63 -19.49
N SER A 94 -3.54 8.67 -18.16
CA SER A 94 -2.71 7.69 -17.45
C SER A 94 -3.43 6.98 -16.31
N SER A 95 -3.58 5.65 -16.42
CA SER A 95 -4.03 4.79 -15.31
C SER A 95 -3.02 4.71 -14.17
N SER A 96 -1.74 5.03 -14.40
CA SER A 96 -0.69 4.98 -13.36
C SER A 96 -0.95 5.98 -12.22
N ASP A 97 -1.66 7.06 -12.51
CA ASP A 97 -1.96 8.14 -11.56
C ASP A 97 -3.01 7.72 -10.52
N HIS A 98 -3.66 6.56 -10.73
CA HIS A 98 -4.77 6.06 -9.93
C HIS A 98 -4.43 4.80 -9.13
N LEU A 99 -3.16 4.38 -9.13
CA LEU A 99 -2.68 3.23 -8.37
C LEU A 99 -2.68 3.51 -6.85
N SER A 100 -2.79 2.45 -6.05
CA SER A 100 -2.76 2.51 -4.59
C SER A 100 -1.45 3.12 -4.07
N VAL A 101 -1.55 3.86 -2.96
CA VAL A 101 -0.39 4.36 -2.19
C VAL A 101 0.51 3.19 -1.81
N GLY A 102 1.76 3.19 -2.29
CA GLY A 102 2.76 2.15 -1.98
C GLY A 102 3.11 1.20 -3.12
N PHE A 103 2.39 1.24 -4.25
CA PHE A 103 2.72 0.46 -5.45
C PHE A 103 3.34 1.35 -6.54
N GLY A 104 4.52 1.89 -6.26
CA GLY A 104 5.38 2.47 -7.30
C GLY A 104 5.83 1.36 -8.26
N LEU A 105 5.43 1.45 -9.52
CA LEU A 105 5.64 0.44 -10.56
C LEU A 105 7.14 0.12 -10.79
N SER A 106 7.70 -0.81 -10.03
CA SER A 106 9.00 -1.44 -10.32
C SER A 106 9.22 -2.80 -9.63
N ILE A 107 8.20 -3.35 -8.97
CA ILE A 107 8.28 -4.70 -8.39
C ILE A 107 7.72 -5.66 -9.44
N GLY A 108 8.57 -6.53 -10.00
CA GLY A 108 8.20 -7.48 -11.05
C GLY A 108 6.99 -8.37 -10.70
N GLY A 109 6.42 -8.97 -11.76
CA GLY A 109 5.06 -9.51 -11.89
C GLY A 109 4.52 -10.55 -10.90
N SER A 110 5.24 -10.92 -9.84
CA SER A 110 4.77 -11.87 -8.82
C SER A 110 4.22 -11.21 -7.55
N LEU A 111 4.71 -10.04 -7.15
CA LEU A 111 4.27 -9.31 -5.94
C LEU A 111 3.08 -8.38 -6.19
N LEU A 112 2.85 -7.97 -7.44
CA LEU A 112 1.74 -7.09 -7.87
C LEU A 112 0.34 -7.62 -7.53
N GLY A 113 0.20 -8.93 -7.30
CA GLY A 113 -1.07 -9.57 -6.93
C GLY A 113 -1.24 -9.87 -5.43
N ALA A 114 -0.35 -9.41 -4.54
CA ALA A 114 -0.35 -9.79 -3.14
C ALA A 114 -1.30 -8.92 -2.29
N GLY A 115 -2.62 -9.07 -2.44
CA GLY A 115 -3.61 -8.39 -1.59
C GLY A 115 -4.69 -7.66 -2.36
N VAL A 116 -5.64 -7.07 -1.62
CA VAL A 116 -6.78 -6.34 -2.21
C VAL A 116 -6.37 -5.08 -2.97
N SER A 117 -5.27 -4.43 -2.57
CA SER A 117 -4.68 -3.29 -3.27
C SER A 117 -4.00 -3.71 -4.58
N GLY A 118 -3.40 -4.90 -4.62
CA GLY A 118 -2.84 -5.49 -5.83
C GLY A 118 -3.91 -5.81 -6.88
N ASP A 119 -5.03 -6.41 -6.47
CA ASP A 119 -6.19 -6.64 -7.34
C ASP A 119 -6.76 -5.34 -7.90
N TYR A 120 -6.86 -4.31 -7.05
CA TYR A 120 -7.28 -2.98 -7.45
C TYR A 120 -6.33 -2.37 -8.49
N ASN A 121 -5.01 -2.39 -8.24
CA ASN A 121 -4.02 -1.87 -9.17
C ASN A 121 -4.09 -2.56 -10.52
N LYS A 122 -4.23 -3.89 -10.51
CA LYS A 122 -4.44 -4.66 -11.73
C LYS A 122 -5.71 -4.21 -12.47
N ALA A 123 -6.84 -4.09 -11.75
CA ALA A 123 -8.09 -3.64 -12.35
C ALA A 123 -8.00 -2.21 -12.92
N VAL A 124 -7.29 -1.30 -12.25
CA VAL A 124 -7.06 0.07 -12.73
C VAL A 124 -6.19 0.09 -14.00
N LEU A 125 -5.16 -0.75 -14.07
CA LEU A 125 -4.30 -0.89 -15.26
C LEU A 125 -5.03 -1.54 -16.44
N ASP A 126 -5.86 -2.55 -16.17
CA ASP A 126 -6.66 -3.25 -17.19
C ASP A 126 -7.85 -2.39 -17.68
N ASN A 127 -8.22 -1.36 -16.92
CA ASN A 127 -9.30 -0.44 -17.24
C ASN A 127 -8.86 0.61 -18.29
N ASN A 128 -9.50 0.57 -19.46
CA ASN A 128 -9.21 1.42 -20.61
C ASN A 128 -10.13 2.66 -20.72
N ASP A 129 -10.93 2.96 -19.68
CA ASP A 129 -11.81 4.12 -19.66
C ASP A 129 -11.02 5.42 -19.79
N SER A 130 -11.54 6.37 -20.57
CA SER A 130 -10.84 7.60 -20.93
C SER A 130 -10.83 8.66 -19.84
N ASN A 131 -11.68 8.55 -18.82
CA ASN A 131 -11.73 9.48 -17.72
C ASN A 131 -11.75 8.68 -16.42
N LYS A 132 -10.78 8.96 -15.54
CA LYS A 132 -10.65 8.30 -14.26
C LYS A 132 -10.50 9.36 -13.17
N THR A 133 -11.22 9.19 -12.07
CA THR A 133 -10.97 9.94 -10.84
C THR A 133 -10.82 8.95 -9.71
N SER A 134 -9.77 9.09 -8.92
CA SER A 134 -9.54 8.24 -7.76
C SER A 134 -9.32 9.05 -6.50
N GLN A 135 -9.67 8.45 -5.37
CA GLN A 135 -9.26 8.87 -4.04
C GLN A 135 -8.68 7.68 -3.32
N THR A 136 -7.52 7.86 -2.71
CA THR A 136 -6.85 6.84 -1.90
C THR A 136 -6.51 7.43 -0.55
N ALA A 137 -6.75 6.66 0.50
CA ALA A 137 -6.34 6.95 1.87
C ALA A 137 -5.38 5.86 2.37
N SER A 138 -4.32 6.27 3.05
CA SER A 138 -3.35 5.37 3.68
C SER A 138 -3.07 5.84 5.08
N ILE A 139 -3.10 4.91 6.05
CA ILE A 139 -2.67 5.19 7.42
C ILE A 139 -1.63 4.17 7.88
N ARG A 140 -0.59 4.66 8.54
CA ARG A 140 0.44 3.84 9.19
C ARG A 140 0.62 4.31 10.63
N LEU A 141 0.40 3.43 11.61
CA LEU A 141 0.48 3.75 13.03
C LEU A 141 1.77 3.25 13.70
N GLY A 142 2.53 2.36 13.06
CA GLY A 142 3.79 1.83 13.59
C GLY A 142 4.13 0.47 13.01
N HIS A 143 5.01 -0.25 13.70
CA HIS A 143 5.48 -1.57 13.24
C HIS A 143 5.49 -2.59 14.38
N LEU A 144 5.16 -3.83 14.05
CA LEU A 144 5.55 -4.98 14.85
C LEU A 144 6.98 -5.35 14.47
N ARG A 145 7.89 -5.42 15.43
CA ARG A 145 9.30 -5.76 15.17
C ARG A 145 9.93 -6.50 16.34
N PHE A 146 11.08 -7.11 16.09
CA PHE A 146 11.90 -7.63 17.17
C PHE A 146 12.28 -6.52 18.18
N ALA A 147 12.18 -6.82 19.46
CA ALA A 147 12.75 -6.00 20.52
C ALA A 147 14.28 -6.00 20.43
N GLU A 148 14.84 -7.17 20.16
CA GLU A 148 16.24 -7.44 19.88
C GLU A 148 16.30 -8.50 18.77
N GLU A 149 17.12 -8.29 17.75
CA GLU A 149 17.26 -9.23 16.65
C GLU A 149 17.82 -10.58 17.14
N PRO A 150 17.26 -11.72 16.70
CA PRO A 150 17.83 -13.02 17.02
C PRO A 150 19.26 -13.16 16.50
N PRO A 151 20.12 -13.94 17.17
CA PRO A 151 21.45 -14.26 16.65
C PRO A 151 21.35 -15.09 15.37
N LEU A 152 22.35 -14.95 14.52
CA LEU A 152 22.57 -15.87 13.39
C LEU A 152 22.80 -17.31 13.88
N SER A 153 22.43 -18.27 13.03
CA SER A 153 22.76 -19.68 13.22
C SER A 153 24.25 -19.95 12.95
N ASP A 154 24.80 -21.01 13.54
CA ASP A 154 26.19 -21.42 13.34
C ASP A 154 26.56 -21.61 11.85
N ASP A 155 25.63 -22.14 11.05
CA ASP A 155 25.81 -22.31 9.61
C ASP A 155 25.93 -20.96 8.88
N ALA A 156 25.13 -19.97 9.30
CA ALA A 156 25.13 -18.64 8.72
C ALA A 156 26.42 -17.88 9.07
N GLU A 157 26.90 -18.00 10.32
CA GLU A 157 28.18 -17.44 10.75
C GLU A 157 29.38 -18.08 10.06
N ARG A 158 29.34 -19.41 9.88
CA ARG A 158 30.35 -20.15 9.12
C ARG A 158 30.42 -19.67 7.67
N LEU A 159 29.27 -19.50 7.00
CA LEU A 159 29.22 -18.97 5.64
C LEU A 159 29.80 -17.56 5.53
N LEU A 160 29.53 -16.68 6.49
CA LEU A 160 30.13 -15.33 6.54
C LEU A 160 31.66 -15.37 6.72
N SER A 161 32.15 -16.34 7.49
CA SER A 161 33.59 -16.50 7.76
C SER A 161 34.34 -17.11 6.57
N GLU A 162 33.74 -18.08 5.90
CA GLU A 162 34.38 -18.83 4.80
C GLU A 162 34.20 -18.17 3.43
N GLN A 163 33.03 -17.60 3.16
CA GLN A 163 32.61 -17.15 1.82
C GLN A 163 32.19 -15.67 1.78
N ALA A 164 32.43 -14.95 2.87
CA ALA A 164 32.03 -13.55 3.05
C ALA A 164 30.54 -13.32 2.75
N ILE A 165 30.17 -12.07 2.50
CA ILE A 165 28.78 -11.67 2.25
C ILE A 165 28.18 -12.30 0.97
N GLY A 166 29.03 -12.65 -0.02
CA GLY A 166 28.58 -13.23 -1.28
C GLY A 166 28.00 -14.64 -1.10
N GLY A 167 28.71 -15.51 -0.37
CA GLY A 167 28.20 -16.84 -0.05
C GLY A 167 26.95 -16.79 0.82
N PHE A 168 26.94 -15.92 1.84
CA PHE A 168 25.78 -15.74 2.71
C PHE A 168 24.51 -15.32 1.94
N THR A 169 24.60 -14.27 1.11
CA THR A 169 23.42 -13.75 0.41
C THR A 169 22.92 -14.68 -0.70
N SER A 170 23.78 -15.56 -1.22
CA SER A 170 23.37 -16.61 -2.16
C SER A 170 22.47 -17.67 -1.53
N VAL A 171 22.59 -17.90 -0.21
CA VAL A 171 21.83 -18.92 0.53
C VAL A 171 20.60 -18.32 1.22
N TYR A 172 20.79 -17.18 1.90
CA TYR A 172 19.75 -16.59 2.76
C TYR A 172 19.06 -15.36 2.15
N GLY A 173 19.53 -14.88 0.99
CA GLY A 173 19.07 -13.60 0.44
C GLY A 173 19.77 -12.40 1.09
N ASP A 174 19.37 -11.21 0.66
CA ASP A 174 19.93 -9.93 1.10
C ASP A 174 19.10 -9.26 2.20
N TYR A 175 17.86 -9.69 2.40
CA TYR A 175 16.93 -9.19 3.40
C TYR A 175 16.26 -10.30 4.20
N TYR A 176 15.63 -9.93 5.30
CA TYR A 176 14.70 -10.76 6.05
C TYR A 176 13.46 -9.98 6.46
N VAL A 177 12.37 -10.67 6.77
CA VAL A 177 11.18 -10.10 7.40
C VAL A 177 11.51 -9.70 8.83
N GLY A 178 11.84 -8.43 9.04
CA GLY A 178 12.15 -7.87 10.35
C GLY A 178 10.93 -7.38 11.11
N GLY A 179 9.80 -7.23 10.41
CA GLY A 179 8.56 -6.75 11.01
C GLY A 179 7.38 -6.65 10.06
N PHE A 180 6.28 -6.14 10.60
CA PHE A 180 5.05 -5.85 9.88
C PHE A 180 4.59 -4.43 10.16
N SER A 181 4.14 -3.72 9.14
CA SER A 181 3.56 -2.39 9.28
C SER A 181 2.11 -2.53 9.79
N ILE A 182 1.77 -1.72 10.79
CA ILE A 182 0.44 -1.61 11.38
C ILE A 182 -0.28 -0.44 10.72
N GLY A 183 -1.42 -0.71 10.10
CA GLY A 183 -2.18 0.30 9.39
C GLY A 183 -3.19 -0.30 8.42
N ALA A 184 -3.66 0.54 7.50
CA ALA A 184 -4.51 0.10 6.41
C ALA A 184 -4.45 1.08 5.24
N ASP A 185 -4.91 0.60 4.09
CA ASP A 185 -5.08 1.37 2.87
C ASP A 185 -6.51 1.17 2.36
N SER A 186 -7.10 2.25 1.86
CA SER A 186 -8.39 2.22 1.19
C SER A 186 -8.31 3.08 -0.05
N GLY A 187 -9.08 2.72 -1.06
CA GLY A 187 -9.11 3.49 -2.29
C GLY A 187 -10.31 3.19 -3.16
N ILE A 188 -10.61 4.15 -4.01
CA ILE A 188 -11.66 4.07 -5.01
C ILE A 188 -11.18 4.79 -6.27
N CYS A 189 -11.49 4.20 -7.42
CA CYS A 189 -11.40 4.81 -8.74
C CYS A 189 -12.76 4.69 -9.42
N MET A 190 -13.32 5.82 -9.80
CA MET A 190 -14.49 5.89 -10.68
C MET A 190 -14.02 6.26 -12.07
N SER A 191 -14.54 5.55 -13.07
CA SER A 191 -14.22 5.82 -14.47
C SER A 191 -15.41 5.65 -15.38
N PHE A 192 -15.32 6.23 -16.57
CA PHE A 192 -16.36 6.12 -17.57
C PHE A 192 -15.80 6.11 -19.00
N ALA A 193 -16.43 5.29 -19.85
CA ALA A 193 -16.08 5.15 -21.25
C ALA A 193 -16.67 6.29 -22.10
N LYS A 194 -15.84 6.94 -22.92
CA LYS A 194 -16.26 7.97 -23.87
C LYS A 194 -16.69 7.31 -25.18
N HIS A 195 -17.90 6.75 -25.23
CA HIS A 195 -18.51 6.37 -26.51
C HIS A 195 -19.36 7.53 -27.02
N GLU A 196 -18.97 8.12 -28.17
CA GLU A 196 -19.73 9.11 -28.97
C GLU A 196 -20.40 10.31 -28.25
N HIS A 197 -20.09 10.54 -26.97
CA HIS A 197 -20.71 11.62 -26.19
C HIS A 197 -20.00 12.96 -26.36
N SER A 198 -20.78 14.04 -26.22
CA SER A 198 -20.31 15.41 -26.36
C SER A 198 -19.32 15.78 -25.26
N GLU A 199 -18.38 16.68 -25.54
CA GLU A 199 -17.41 17.16 -24.53
C GLU A 199 -18.08 17.77 -23.29
N SER A 200 -19.29 18.32 -23.44
CA SER A 200 -20.11 18.85 -22.35
C SER A 200 -20.59 17.78 -21.37
N GLU A 201 -21.02 16.61 -21.84
CA GLU A 201 -21.51 15.52 -20.98
C GLU A 201 -20.36 14.89 -20.19
N ALA A 202 -19.21 14.68 -20.86
CA ALA A 202 -18.00 14.20 -20.18
C ALA A 202 -17.51 15.17 -19.09
N TRP A 203 -17.65 16.48 -19.32
CA TRP A 203 -17.33 17.50 -18.33
C TRP A 203 -18.27 17.46 -17.13
N GLU A 204 -19.59 17.35 -17.37
CA GLU A 204 -20.60 17.28 -16.31
C GLU A 204 -20.43 16.06 -15.41
N ILE A 205 -20.10 14.90 -15.99
CA ILE A 205 -19.79 13.68 -15.25
C ILE A 205 -18.50 13.85 -14.45
N THR A 206 -17.47 14.46 -15.03
CA THR A 206 -16.21 14.73 -14.31
C THR A 206 -16.44 15.67 -13.12
N VAL A 207 -17.23 16.73 -13.29
CA VAL A 207 -17.59 17.66 -12.21
C VAL A 207 -18.38 16.93 -11.12
N THR A 208 -19.33 16.08 -11.51
CA THR A 208 -20.11 15.24 -10.60
C THR A 208 -19.23 14.32 -9.77
N VAL A 209 -18.33 13.58 -10.41
CA VAL A 209 -17.43 12.65 -9.74
C VAL A 209 -16.49 13.42 -8.81
N LYS A 210 -15.92 14.54 -9.26
CA LYS A 210 -15.12 15.42 -8.38
C LYS A 210 -15.93 15.94 -7.20
N PHE A 211 -17.19 16.31 -7.42
CA PHE A 211 -18.08 16.75 -6.35
C PHE A 211 -18.34 15.62 -5.34
N LEU A 212 -18.53 14.37 -5.77
CA LEU A 212 -18.64 13.22 -4.87
C LEU A 212 -17.40 13.06 -3.97
N PHE A 213 -16.21 13.19 -4.54
CA PHE A 213 -14.95 13.12 -3.79
C PHE A 213 -14.73 14.32 -2.84
N MET A 214 -15.25 15.50 -3.18
CA MET A 214 -15.13 16.70 -2.35
C MET A 214 -16.24 16.84 -1.29
N SER A 215 -17.41 16.22 -1.52
CA SER A 215 -18.67 16.58 -0.84
C SER A 215 -19.28 15.42 -0.09
N ALA A 216 -18.47 14.54 0.50
CA ALA A 216 -18.91 13.45 1.37
C ALA A 216 -19.82 13.88 2.55
N SER A 217 -20.16 15.17 2.68
CA SER A 217 -21.17 15.72 3.60
C SER A 217 -22.45 16.30 2.96
N HIS A 218 -22.66 16.37 1.64
CA HIS A 218 -23.90 16.93 1.08
C HIS A 218 -24.49 16.25 -0.17
N THR A 219 -25.81 16.11 -0.10
CA THR A 219 -26.80 15.52 -1.02
C THR A 219 -26.55 15.73 -2.51
N TRP A 220 -26.64 14.64 -3.27
CA TRP A 220 -26.75 14.64 -4.73
C TRP A 220 -28.09 15.26 -5.17
N SER A 221 -28.07 16.14 -6.18
CA SER A 221 -29.30 16.68 -6.80
C SER A 221 -29.73 15.82 -8.00
N ASP A 222 -31.05 15.75 -8.25
CA ASP A 222 -31.68 14.97 -9.33
C ASP A 222 -31.14 15.29 -10.74
N SER A 223 -30.62 16.50 -10.95
CA SER A 223 -29.98 16.93 -12.20
C SER A 223 -28.78 16.08 -12.59
N THR A 224 -28.17 15.39 -11.63
CA THR A 224 -26.96 14.57 -11.81
C THR A 224 -27.28 13.16 -12.33
N ALA A 225 -28.50 12.66 -12.05
CA ALA A 225 -28.93 11.32 -12.43
C ALA A 225 -29.41 11.23 -13.89
N SER A 226 -29.78 12.35 -14.51
CA SER A 226 -30.13 12.42 -15.94
C SER A 226 -28.91 12.25 -16.85
N SER A 227 -27.77 12.83 -16.46
CA SER A 227 -26.57 12.95 -17.31
C SER A 227 -25.72 11.66 -17.36
N LEU A 228 -26.05 10.66 -16.54
CA LEU A 228 -25.37 9.36 -16.46
C LEU A 228 -26.15 8.21 -17.14
N ARG A 229 -27.33 8.47 -17.71
CA ARG A 229 -28.20 7.40 -18.24
C ARG A 229 -27.61 6.65 -19.44
N ASP A 230 -26.76 7.30 -20.21
CA ASP A 230 -26.17 6.78 -21.45
C ASP A 230 -24.67 6.49 -21.33
N VAL A 231 -24.14 6.44 -20.10
CA VAL A 231 -22.71 6.25 -19.84
C VAL A 231 -22.46 4.99 -19.03
N GLU A 232 -21.49 4.19 -19.48
CA GLU A 232 -20.96 3.10 -18.67
C GLU A 232 -20.09 3.68 -17.56
N LEU A 233 -20.52 3.47 -16.31
CA LEU A 233 -19.75 3.83 -15.14
C LEU A 233 -19.09 2.56 -14.60
N THR A 234 -17.80 2.67 -14.31
CA THR A 234 -17.02 1.64 -13.63
C THR A 234 -16.56 2.17 -12.27
N VAL A 235 -16.74 1.37 -11.23
CA VAL A 235 -16.25 1.63 -9.88
C VAL A 235 -15.30 0.51 -9.47
N LEU A 236 -14.05 0.89 -9.25
CA LEU A 236 -13.00 0.05 -8.69
C LEU A 236 -12.72 0.53 -7.28
N GLY A 237 -12.54 -0.38 -6.32
CA GLY A 237 -12.19 0.04 -4.96
C GLY A 237 -11.60 -1.09 -4.13
N TYR A 238 -10.97 -0.73 -3.03
CA TYR A 238 -10.43 -1.67 -2.06
C TYR A 238 -10.41 -1.07 -0.66
N ASP A 239 -10.49 -1.95 0.34
CA ASP A 239 -10.33 -1.64 1.76
C ASP A 239 -9.52 -2.78 2.37
N SER A 240 -8.26 -2.49 2.74
CA SER A 240 -7.37 -3.49 3.31
C SER A 240 -7.76 -3.89 4.72
N LEU A 241 -8.41 -3.01 5.49
CA LEU A 241 -8.83 -3.29 6.87
C LEU A 241 -10.03 -4.24 6.90
N ALA A 242 -10.89 -4.17 5.90
CA ALA A 242 -12.00 -5.10 5.71
C ALA A 242 -11.66 -6.30 4.82
N GLY A 243 -10.48 -6.32 4.19
CA GLY A 243 -10.11 -7.34 3.20
C GLY A 243 -11.04 -7.36 2.00
N LYS A 244 -11.58 -6.20 1.60
CA LYS A 244 -12.56 -6.08 0.51
C LYS A 244 -11.93 -5.49 -0.75
N ASN A 245 -12.41 -5.99 -1.90
CA ASN A 245 -12.13 -5.42 -3.21
C ASN A 245 -13.46 -5.34 -3.99
N ILE A 246 -13.63 -4.26 -4.75
CA ILE A 246 -14.80 -3.99 -5.58
C ILE A 246 -14.32 -3.72 -6.99
N ASN A 247 -14.94 -4.41 -7.95
CA ASN A 247 -14.79 -4.16 -9.37
C ASN A 247 -16.16 -4.37 -10.01
N ALA A 248 -16.84 -3.27 -10.32
CA ALA A 248 -18.20 -3.32 -10.83
C ALA A 248 -18.41 -2.23 -11.90
N SER A 249 -19.12 -2.57 -12.97
CA SER A 249 -19.55 -1.62 -13.99
C SER A 249 -21.04 -1.77 -14.30
N SER A 250 -21.67 -0.69 -14.76
CA SER A 250 -23.08 -0.67 -15.12
C SER A 250 -23.36 0.42 -16.13
N GLN A 251 -24.29 0.12 -17.04
CA GLN A 251 -24.84 1.04 -18.02
C GLN A 251 -26.27 1.41 -17.60
N GLY A 252 -26.43 2.59 -17.00
CA GLY A 252 -27.73 3.16 -16.64
C GLY A 252 -28.60 2.34 -15.65
N GLY A 253 -29.83 2.83 -15.44
CA GLY A 253 -30.86 2.16 -14.64
C GLY A 253 -30.50 1.94 -13.16
N LYS A 254 -31.08 0.89 -12.54
CA LYS A 254 -30.86 0.55 -11.13
C LYS A 254 -29.41 0.17 -10.80
N GLY A 255 -28.66 -0.35 -11.79
CA GLY A 255 -27.25 -0.72 -11.58
C GLY A 255 -26.36 0.49 -11.37
N LEU A 256 -26.66 1.61 -12.05
CA LEU A 256 -25.97 2.88 -11.83
C LEU A 256 -26.21 3.45 -10.42
N GLU A 257 -27.45 3.36 -9.92
CA GLU A 257 -27.78 3.78 -8.54
C GLU A 257 -27.01 2.94 -7.51
N GLN A 258 -26.91 1.62 -7.72
CA GLN A 258 -26.14 0.74 -6.84
C GLN A 258 -24.63 1.04 -6.87
N LEU A 259 -24.07 1.31 -8.06
CA LEU A 259 -22.66 1.70 -8.19
C LEU A 259 -22.37 3.03 -7.48
N ARG A 260 -23.30 3.98 -7.56
CA ARG A 260 -23.18 5.23 -6.81
C ARG A 260 -23.17 4.96 -5.31
N ASP A 261 -24.15 4.23 -4.81
CA ASP A 261 -24.24 3.99 -3.36
C ASP A 261 -22.98 3.27 -2.86
N THR A 262 -22.42 2.37 -3.68
CA THR A 262 -21.13 1.72 -3.46
C THR A 262 -19.97 2.72 -3.44
N ALA A 263 -19.94 3.67 -4.38
CA ALA A 263 -18.90 4.70 -4.42
C ALA A 263 -18.97 5.64 -3.20
N VAL A 264 -20.17 6.02 -2.77
CA VAL A 264 -20.38 6.84 -1.57
C VAL A 264 -19.91 6.10 -0.32
N GLU A 265 -20.22 4.80 -0.19
CA GLU A 265 -19.71 3.98 0.92
C GLU A 265 -18.18 3.97 0.93
N LEU A 266 -17.53 3.74 -0.21
CA LEU A 266 -16.07 3.70 -0.32
C LEU A 266 -15.40 5.05 -0.01
N VAL A 267 -15.98 6.16 -0.45
CA VAL A 267 -15.51 7.50 -0.08
C VAL A 267 -15.63 7.71 1.44
N ALA A 268 -16.76 7.34 2.04
CA ALA A 268 -16.94 7.43 3.49
C ALA A 268 -15.91 6.57 4.25
N ARG A 269 -15.57 5.38 3.73
CA ARG A 269 -14.51 4.51 4.28
C ARG A 269 -13.14 5.17 4.22
N ASN A 270 -12.79 5.80 3.09
CA ASN A 270 -11.54 6.55 2.99
C ASN A 270 -11.44 7.62 4.09
N THR A 271 -12.52 8.38 4.31
CA THR A 271 -12.56 9.43 5.33
C THR A 271 -12.53 8.88 6.76
N SER A 272 -13.14 7.72 7.04
CA SER A 272 -13.15 7.11 8.38
C SER A 272 -11.92 6.25 8.69
N LEU A 273 -11.09 5.93 7.68
CA LEU A 273 -10.00 4.95 7.79
C LEU A 273 -9.08 5.21 8.98
N ALA A 274 -8.73 6.47 9.25
CA ALA A 274 -7.85 6.81 10.36
C ALA A 274 -8.44 6.40 11.72
N MET A 275 -9.70 6.77 11.97
CA MET A 275 -10.41 6.42 13.21
C MET A 275 -10.62 4.91 13.33
N ASP A 276 -10.92 4.24 12.22
CA ASP A 276 -11.17 2.80 12.19
C ASP A 276 -9.91 2.00 12.54
N VAL A 277 -8.75 2.39 11.98
CA VAL A 277 -7.45 1.77 12.28
C VAL A 277 -7.03 2.06 13.72
N GLU A 278 -7.16 3.29 14.20
CA GLU A 278 -6.86 3.63 15.59
C GLU A 278 -7.71 2.83 16.58
N SER A 279 -9.02 2.71 16.32
CA SER A 279 -9.93 1.90 17.13
C SER A 279 -9.51 0.43 17.15
N LYS A 280 -9.12 -0.12 15.99
CA LYS A 280 -8.65 -1.51 15.88
C LYS A 280 -7.37 -1.75 16.68
N VAL A 281 -6.39 -0.84 16.60
CA VAL A 281 -5.13 -0.93 17.37
C VAL A 281 -5.41 -0.87 18.86
N GLN A 282 -6.34 -0.03 19.31
CA GLN A 282 -6.78 0.03 20.71
C GLN A 282 -7.46 -1.28 21.16
N GLN A 283 -8.33 -1.85 20.33
CA GLN A 283 -9.00 -3.13 20.61
C GLN A 283 -8.01 -4.29 20.74
N LEU A 284 -6.93 -4.28 19.95
CA LEU A 284 -5.84 -5.25 20.02
C LEU A 284 -4.90 -5.02 21.23
N GLY A 285 -5.10 -3.96 21.99
CA GLY A 285 -4.27 -3.66 23.16
C GLY A 285 -2.85 -3.22 22.81
N PHE A 286 -2.59 -2.84 21.55
CA PHE A 286 -1.28 -2.36 21.10
C PHE A 286 -1.00 -0.98 21.68
N ARG A 287 -0.25 -0.97 22.78
CA ARG A 287 0.20 0.24 23.47
C ARG A 287 1.62 0.55 23.02
N GLY A 288 1.92 1.82 22.74
CA GLY A 288 3.28 2.27 22.36
C GLY A 288 4.32 2.19 23.50
N ASN A 289 4.10 1.34 24.50
CA ASN A 289 4.96 1.18 25.67
C ASN A 289 6.05 0.11 25.49
N LYS A 290 6.23 -0.41 24.27
CA LYS A 290 7.25 -1.42 23.90
C LYS A 290 7.21 -2.69 24.75
N ASN A 291 6.06 -3.03 25.32
CA ASN A 291 5.91 -4.31 26.01
C ASN A 291 5.93 -5.45 24.98
N PRO A 292 6.58 -6.59 25.30
CA PRO A 292 6.52 -7.76 24.44
C PRO A 292 5.08 -8.24 24.23
N LEU A 293 4.73 -8.48 22.98
CA LEU A 293 3.46 -9.05 22.55
C LEU A 293 3.49 -10.57 22.74
N SER A 294 2.37 -11.12 23.20
CA SER A 294 2.18 -12.56 23.28
C SER A 294 1.93 -13.16 21.90
N ARG A 295 2.06 -14.49 21.78
CA ARG A 295 1.68 -15.20 20.55
C ARG A 295 0.20 -15.03 20.19
N ALA A 296 -0.66 -14.88 21.20
CA ALA A 296 -2.08 -14.61 20.98
C ALA A 296 -2.30 -13.21 20.40
N ASP A 297 -1.55 -12.21 20.85
CA ASP A 297 -1.63 -10.85 20.31
C ASP A 297 -1.22 -10.80 18.84
N LEU A 298 -0.15 -11.53 18.47
CA LEU A 298 0.28 -11.66 17.08
C LEU A 298 -0.78 -12.35 16.22
N ALA A 299 -1.30 -13.50 16.66
CA ALA A 299 -2.35 -14.21 15.92
C ALA A 299 -3.64 -13.36 15.76
N ASN A 300 -3.99 -12.57 16.77
CA ASN A 300 -5.11 -11.63 16.69
C ASN A 300 -4.84 -10.53 15.67
N ALA A 301 -3.63 -9.96 15.65
CA ALA A 301 -3.24 -8.94 14.67
C ALA A 301 -3.37 -9.48 13.24
N GLU A 302 -2.87 -10.69 13.01
CA GLU A 302 -2.94 -11.39 11.72
C GLU A 302 -4.38 -11.61 11.26
N GLY A 303 -5.25 -12.12 12.14
CA GLY A 303 -6.67 -12.33 11.83
C GLY A 303 -7.46 -11.03 11.63
N SER A 304 -6.95 -9.91 12.13
CA SER A 304 -7.67 -8.62 12.15
C SER A 304 -7.53 -7.78 10.89
N GLN A 305 -6.66 -8.15 9.95
CA GLN A 305 -6.31 -7.37 8.73
C GLN A 305 -5.65 -6.00 9.01
N ILE A 306 -5.10 -5.79 10.21
CA ILE A 306 -4.41 -4.54 10.57
C ILE A 306 -2.95 -4.49 10.09
N LEU A 307 -2.44 -5.60 9.55
CA LEU A 307 -1.09 -5.70 8.99
C LEU A 307 -1.15 -5.21 7.53
N SER A 308 -0.71 -3.98 7.27
CA SER A 308 -0.77 -3.36 5.94
C SER A 308 0.44 -3.66 5.05
N GLY A 309 1.52 -4.15 5.64
CA GLY A 309 2.74 -4.44 4.90
C GLY A 309 3.76 -5.20 5.70
N ILE A 310 4.84 -5.57 5.03
CA ILE A 310 6.02 -6.20 5.61
C ILE A 310 7.18 -5.21 5.63
N LEU A 311 7.94 -5.26 6.72
CA LEU A 311 9.19 -4.53 6.88
C LEU A 311 10.34 -5.49 6.63
N LEU A 312 11.01 -5.31 5.50
CA LEU A 312 12.23 -6.03 5.15
C LEU A 312 13.44 -5.28 5.66
N LEU A 313 14.25 -5.94 6.48
CA LEU A 313 15.50 -5.40 6.99
C LEU A 313 16.68 -6.09 6.30
N PRO A 314 17.72 -5.34 5.91
CA PRO A 314 18.87 -5.92 5.25
C PRO A 314 19.69 -6.72 6.27
N TYR A 315 20.15 -7.91 5.88
CA TYR A 315 21.04 -8.69 6.74
C TYR A 315 22.32 -7.92 7.11
N THR A 316 22.80 -7.03 6.23
CA THR A 316 23.96 -6.17 6.49
C THR A 316 23.75 -5.16 7.62
N GLY A 317 22.51 -4.94 8.07
CA GLY A 317 22.21 -4.13 9.25
C GLY A 317 22.47 -4.86 10.57
N LEU A 318 22.56 -6.19 10.55
CA LEU A 318 22.89 -6.98 11.73
C LEU A 318 24.36 -6.80 12.09
N ARG A 319 24.64 -6.61 13.39
CA ARG A 319 26.00 -6.45 13.89
C ARG A 319 26.92 -7.62 13.51
N GLN A 320 26.41 -8.85 13.55
CA GLN A 320 27.15 -10.08 13.18
C GLN A 320 27.54 -10.11 11.70
N VAL A 321 26.76 -9.48 10.82
CA VAL A 321 27.06 -9.42 9.38
C VAL A 321 27.95 -8.22 9.06
N ALA A 322 27.70 -7.09 9.73
CA ALA A 322 28.41 -5.84 9.50
C ALA A 322 29.93 -5.96 9.73
N SER A 323 30.38 -6.80 10.67
CA SER A 323 31.80 -7.07 10.92
C SER A 323 32.53 -7.75 9.76
N HIS A 324 31.81 -8.34 8.80
CA HIS A 324 32.35 -9.01 7.63
C HIS A 324 32.27 -8.16 6.35
N LEU A 325 31.83 -6.91 6.46
CA LEU A 325 31.73 -6.00 5.32
C LEU A 325 33.03 -5.22 5.14
N PRO A 326 33.47 -4.97 3.90
CA PRO A 326 34.64 -4.13 3.66
C PRO A 326 34.39 -2.73 4.22
N PRO A 327 35.43 -2.07 4.77
CA PRO A 327 35.32 -0.71 5.28
C PRO A 327 34.85 0.22 4.16
N LYS A 328 33.81 1.02 4.43
CA LYS A 328 33.39 2.09 3.52
C LYS A 328 34.51 3.14 3.51
N TRP A 329 35.20 3.29 2.39
CA TRP A 329 36.07 4.45 2.19
C TRP A 329 35.18 5.69 2.01
N PRO A 330 35.52 6.81 2.66
CA PRO A 330 34.73 8.05 2.62
C PRO A 330 34.65 8.67 1.23
#